data_AF-A0A8T4U274-F1
#
_entry.id   AF-A0A8T4U274-F1
#
_cell.length_a   1.000
_cell.length_b   1.000
_cell.length_c   1.000
_cell.angle_alpha   90.00
_cell.angle_beta   90.00
_cell.angle_gamma   90.00
#
_symmetry.space_group_name_H-M   'P 1'
#
loop_
_entity.id
_entity.type
_entity.pdbx_description
1 polymer ?
#
loop_
_entity_poly.entity_id
_entity_poly.type
_entity_poly.pdbx_seq_one_letter_code
_entity_poly.pdbx_strand_id
1 'polypeptide(L)'
;DARKQFAEKLVKDKKMGKKEAEKMAEKILGATWDVGHIYMLRKSGYSDEDIRKEAEKIAPYVKHLHLTDNFGFEDSHLPPGLGEVNIKEQLKAIEKFHAGKASEEDFKKVRGIVEAGEFVANYKEAPHLYALSYLGSPLYSDGAAPYWQQSWDTFGSYFGGYGELLPQKYFDLYGAPGFSQLPATLGGSGSGGGDKGRFASGGQGKLIDEET
;
A
#
# COMPACT_ATOMS: atom_id res chain seq x y z
N ASP A 1 -11.47 -29.41 20.60
CA ASP A 1 -11.63 -28.93 19.20
C ASP A 1 -12.89 -28.07 19.13
N ALA A 2 -12.72 -26.77 18.90
CA ALA A 2 -13.81 -25.80 18.89
C ALA A 2 -14.80 -26.01 17.73
N ARG A 3 -14.33 -26.50 16.57
CA ARG A 3 -15.19 -26.78 15.42
C ARG A 3 -16.19 -27.90 15.72
N LYS A 4 -15.74 -28.96 16.37
CA LYS A 4 -16.60 -30.08 16.79
C LYS A 4 -17.68 -29.65 17.78
N GLN A 5 -17.29 -28.90 18.81
CA GLN A 5 -18.24 -28.39 19.81
C GLN A 5 -19.30 -27.47 19.19
N PHE A 6 -18.92 -26.63 18.22
CA PHE A 6 -19.87 -25.77 17.52
C PHE A 6 -20.80 -26.57 16.60
N ALA A 7 -20.27 -27.55 15.87
CA ALA A 7 -21.10 -28.45 15.05
C ALA A 7 -22.10 -29.24 15.92
N GLU A 8 -21.68 -29.75 17.07
CA GLU A 8 -22.56 -30.44 18.02
C GLU A 8 -23.69 -29.53 18.53
N LYS A 9 -23.37 -28.27 18.85
CA LYS A 9 -24.39 -27.27 19.22
C LYS A 9 -25.36 -26.97 18.08
N LEU A 10 -24.88 -26.86 16.83
CA LEU A 10 -25.75 -26.65 15.67
C LEU A 10 -26.69 -27.85 15.43
N VAL A 11 -26.19 -29.08 15.61
CA VAL A 11 -27.03 -30.29 15.51
C VAL A 11 -28.07 -30.31 16.63
N LYS A 12 -27.69 -30.00 17.86
CA LYS A 12 -28.59 -30.03 19.03
C LYS A 12 -29.63 -28.91 19.01
N ASP A 13 -29.20 -27.67 18.80
CA ASP A 13 -30.03 -26.48 19.04
C ASP A 13 -30.75 -26.01 17.76
N LYS A 14 -30.15 -26.24 16.59
CA LYS A 14 -30.70 -25.83 15.28
C LYS A 14 -31.24 -27.00 14.47
N LYS A 15 -31.15 -28.24 14.98
CA LYS A 15 -31.57 -29.48 14.28
C LYS A 15 -30.96 -29.60 12.88
N MET A 16 -29.76 -29.04 12.70
CA MET A 16 -29.04 -29.06 11.42
C MET A 16 -28.47 -30.45 11.17
N GLY A 17 -28.39 -30.87 9.90
CA GLY A 17 -27.75 -32.14 9.55
C GLY A 17 -26.27 -32.13 9.95
N LYS A 18 -25.75 -33.24 10.49
CA LYS A 18 -24.35 -33.32 11.00
C LYS A 18 -23.31 -32.83 9.99
N LYS A 19 -23.43 -33.27 8.73
CA LYS A 19 -22.52 -32.89 7.63
C LYS A 19 -22.62 -31.40 7.28
N GLU A 20 -23.80 -30.81 7.42
CA GLU A 20 -24.04 -29.37 7.19
C GLU A 20 -23.48 -28.53 8.35
N ALA A 21 -23.68 -28.99 9.59
CA ALA A 21 -23.13 -28.37 10.79
C ALA A 21 -21.59 -28.36 10.80
N GLU A 22 -20.96 -29.45 10.37
CA GLU A 22 -19.50 -29.54 10.21
C GLU A 22 -18.99 -28.54 9.17
N LYS A 23 -19.63 -28.47 7.99
CA LYS A 23 -19.31 -27.47 6.96
C LYS A 23 -19.48 -26.04 7.45
N MET A 24 -20.55 -25.76 8.21
CA MET A 24 -20.79 -24.44 8.78
C MET A 24 -19.72 -24.07 9.82
N ALA A 25 -19.32 -25.04 10.65
CA ALA A 25 -18.25 -24.86 11.62
C ALA A 25 -16.91 -24.54 10.92
N GLU A 26 -16.56 -25.26 9.87
CA GLU A 26 -15.37 -24.98 9.06
C GLU A 26 -15.44 -23.63 8.36
N LYS A 27 -16.63 -23.22 7.91
CA LYS A 27 -16.84 -21.92 7.25
C LYS A 27 -16.64 -20.75 8.20
N ILE A 28 -17.15 -20.84 9.43
CA ILE A 28 -17.15 -19.74 10.40
C ILE A 28 -15.90 -19.73 11.26
N LEU A 29 -15.48 -20.89 11.77
CA LEU A 29 -14.42 -20.97 12.76
C LEU A 29 -13.05 -21.17 12.11
N GLY A 30 -12.16 -20.23 12.38
CA GLY A 30 -10.75 -20.29 12.02
C GLY A 30 -9.93 -19.48 13.00
N ALA A 31 -8.65 -19.30 12.67
CA ALA A 31 -7.71 -18.49 13.39
C ALA A 31 -7.36 -17.24 12.59
N THR A 32 -7.09 -16.17 13.30
CA THR A 32 -6.32 -15.03 12.79
C THR A 32 -4.85 -15.33 13.03
N TRP A 33 -4.06 -15.28 11.97
CA TRP A 33 -2.61 -15.40 12.08
C TRP A 33 -1.99 -14.00 12.13
N ASP A 34 -1.34 -13.70 13.24
CA ASP A 34 -0.62 -12.45 13.44
C ASP A 34 0.87 -12.68 13.20
N VAL A 35 1.38 -12.08 12.12
CA VAL A 35 2.77 -12.27 11.68
C VAL A 35 3.78 -11.59 12.61
N GLY A 36 3.37 -10.53 13.32
CA GLY A 36 4.23 -9.78 14.22
C GLY A 36 4.32 -10.43 15.60
N HIS A 37 3.20 -10.87 16.18
CA HIS A 37 3.21 -11.53 17.50
C HIS A 37 4.01 -12.83 17.49
N ILE A 38 3.85 -13.65 16.45
CA ILE A 38 4.63 -14.89 16.35
C ILE A 38 6.14 -14.61 16.21
N TYR A 39 6.51 -13.51 15.56
CA TYR A 39 7.91 -13.13 15.39
C TYR A 39 8.58 -12.71 16.70
N MET A 40 7.81 -12.34 17.73
CA MET A 40 8.36 -12.10 19.07
C MET A 40 8.95 -13.36 19.73
N LEU A 41 8.72 -14.56 19.18
CA LEU A 41 9.40 -15.78 19.64
C LEU A 41 10.91 -15.74 19.40
N ARG A 42 11.41 -14.84 18.54
CA ARG A 42 12.85 -14.59 18.33
C ARG A 42 13.57 -14.30 19.65
N LYS A 43 12.96 -13.56 20.58
CA LYS A 43 13.53 -13.29 21.92
C LYS A 43 13.73 -14.55 22.76
N SER A 44 12.99 -15.61 22.47
CA SER A 44 13.10 -16.93 23.11
C SER A 44 14.03 -17.88 22.35
N GLY A 45 14.74 -17.40 21.33
CA GLY A 45 15.72 -18.17 20.55
C GLY A 45 15.15 -18.93 19.35
N TYR A 46 13.89 -18.69 18.97
CA TYR A 46 13.32 -19.28 17.76
C TYR A 46 13.95 -18.67 16.52
N SER A 47 14.17 -19.49 15.49
CA SER A 47 14.65 -19.01 14.19
C SER A 47 13.48 -18.66 13.26
N ASP A 48 13.78 -17.97 12.16
CA ASP A 48 12.78 -17.67 11.12
C ASP A 48 12.20 -18.95 10.51
N GLU A 49 13.01 -20.02 10.46
CA GLU A 49 12.59 -21.33 9.98
C GLU A 49 11.59 -21.99 10.94
N ASP A 50 11.75 -21.81 12.25
CA ASP A 50 10.79 -22.32 13.23
C ASP A 50 9.46 -21.57 13.12
N ILE A 51 9.51 -20.24 12.98
CA ILE A 51 8.33 -19.40 12.77
C ILE A 51 7.60 -19.80 11.48
N ARG A 52 8.35 -20.05 10.39
CA ARG A 52 7.80 -20.54 9.11
C ARG A 52 7.08 -21.88 9.29
N LYS A 53 7.63 -22.81 10.06
CA LYS A 53 7.00 -24.10 10.37
C LYS A 53 5.71 -23.93 11.19
N GLU A 54 5.66 -22.98 12.12
CA GLU A 54 4.41 -22.69 12.84
C GLU A 54 3.33 -22.14 11.89
N ALA A 55 3.71 -21.28 10.93
CA ALA A 55 2.80 -20.82 9.88
C ALA A 55 2.27 -21.98 9.01
N GLU A 56 3.11 -22.96 8.66
CA GLU A 56 2.67 -24.17 7.93
C GLU A 56 1.66 -25.01 8.74
N LYS A 57 1.89 -25.16 10.06
CA LYS A 57 1.01 -25.95 10.94
C LYS A 57 -0.37 -25.31 11.09
N ILE A 58 -0.43 -23.98 11.20
CA ILE A 58 -1.69 -23.26 11.43
C ILE A 58 -2.46 -22.97 10.14
N ALA A 59 -1.79 -22.99 8.97
CA ALA A 59 -2.40 -22.69 7.67
C ALA A 59 -3.78 -23.33 7.41
N PRO A 60 -4.08 -24.60 7.77
CA PRO A 60 -5.43 -25.18 7.64
C PRO A 60 -6.56 -24.45 8.36
N TYR A 61 -6.21 -23.63 9.34
CA TYR A 61 -7.14 -22.94 10.22
C TYR A 61 -7.18 -21.44 9.94
N VAL A 62 -6.20 -20.88 9.22
CA VAL A 62 -6.10 -19.44 8.96
C VAL A 62 -7.24 -18.98 8.05
N LYS A 63 -7.95 -17.94 8.52
CA LYS A 63 -8.99 -17.23 7.74
C LYS A 63 -8.73 -15.74 7.64
N HIS A 64 -7.89 -15.21 8.53
CA HIS A 64 -7.58 -13.79 8.63
C HIS A 64 -6.11 -13.61 8.95
N LEU A 65 -5.54 -12.51 8.45
CA LEU A 65 -4.14 -12.16 8.65
C LEU A 65 -4.05 -10.77 9.28
N HIS A 66 -3.27 -10.65 10.35
CA HIS A 66 -2.80 -9.37 10.83
C HIS A 66 -1.39 -9.17 10.30
N LEU A 67 -1.17 -8.05 9.62
CA LEU A 67 0.09 -7.67 8.99
C LEU A 67 0.69 -6.54 9.80
N THR A 68 1.74 -6.86 10.53
CA THR A 68 2.46 -5.91 11.37
C THR A 68 3.92 -6.31 11.42
N ASP A 69 4.79 -5.35 11.69
CA ASP A 69 6.23 -5.50 11.69
C ASP A 69 6.81 -5.08 13.04
N ASN A 70 7.91 -5.71 13.42
CA ASN A 70 8.66 -5.44 14.65
C ASN A 70 10.07 -6.03 14.55
N PHE A 71 10.84 -5.92 15.64
CA PHE A 71 12.24 -6.39 15.70
C PHE A 71 12.40 -7.72 16.46
N GLY A 72 11.30 -8.43 16.76
CA GLY A 72 11.34 -9.75 17.40
C GLY A 72 11.45 -9.75 18.93
N PHE A 73 11.36 -8.59 19.58
CA PHE A 73 11.43 -8.45 21.06
C PHE A 73 10.12 -7.97 21.67
N GLU A 74 9.60 -6.87 21.11
CA GLU A 74 8.40 -6.18 21.55
C GLU A 74 7.44 -5.99 20.37
N ASP A 75 6.17 -5.77 20.70
CA ASP A 75 5.12 -5.57 19.72
C ASP A 75 5.03 -4.09 19.32
N SER A 76 5.93 -3.67 18.42
CA SER A 76 6.06 -2.27 18.02
C SER A 76 5.00 -1.78 17.02
N HIS A 77 4.12 -2.68 16.54
CA HIS A 77 3.07 -2.38 15.56
C HIS A 77 3.54 -1.50 14.37
N LEU A 78 4.71 -1.83 13.79
CA LEU A 78 5.24 -1.08 12.66
C LEU A 78 4.55 -1.50 11.35
N PRO A 79 4.45 -0.58 10.37
CA PRO A 79 4.06 -0.95 9.02
C PRO A 79 5.00 -2.01 8.41
N PRO A 80 4.48 -2.96 7.60
CA PRO A 80 5.30 -3.95 6.91
C PRO A 80 6.45 -3.30 6.11
N GLY A 81 7.66 -3.81 6.33
CA GLY A 81 8.89 -3.33 5.68
C GLY A 81 9.72 -2.36 6.51
N LEU A 82 9.26 -1.98 7.71
CA LEU A 82 10.02 -1.14 8.64
C LEU A 82 10.64 -1.93 9.81
N GLY A 83 10.40 -3.24 9.89
CA GLY A 83 11.03 -4.14 10.85
C GLY A 83 11.74 -5.32 10.18
N GLU A 84 11.86 -6.43 10.92
CA GLU A 84 12.58 -7.63 10.49
C GLU A 84 11.67 -8.85 10.34
N VAL A 85 10.36 -8.69 10.54
CA VAL A 85 9.41 -9.82 10.48
C VAL A 85 9.50 -10.49 9.11
N ASN A 86 9.61 -11.81 9.11
CA ASN A 86 9.65 -12.64 7.91
C ASN A 86 8.27 -12.81 7.24
N ILE A 87 7.52 -11.72 7.09
CA ILE A 87 6.11 -11.66 6.64
C ILE A 87 5.92 -12.43 5.33
N LYS A 88 6.75 -12.16 4.32
CA LYS A 88 6.64 -12.82 2.99
C LYS A 88 6.77 -14.33 3.08
N GLU A 89 7.65 -14.84 3.94
CA GLU A 89 7.86 -16.28 4.07
C GLU A 89 6.72 -16.97 4.81
N GLN A 90 6.17 -16.32 5.84
CA GLN A 90 4.96 -16.79 6.52
C GLN A 90 3.76 -16.81 5.55
N LEU A 91 3.57 -15.74 4.76
CA LEU A 91 2.49 -15.66 3.77
C LEU A 91 2.62 -16.74 2.69
N LYS A 92 3.81 -16.96 2.15
CA LYS A 92 4.06 -18.04 1.18
C LYS A 92 3.78 -19.43 1.78
N ALA A 93 4.13 -19.65 3.05
CA ALA A 93 3.85 -20.92 3.73
C ALA A 93 2.35 -21.19 3.83
N ILE A 94 1.57 -20.17 4.21
CA ILE A 94 0.11 -20.25 4.29
C ILE A 94 -0.50 -20.40 2.89
N GLU A 95 -0.05 -19.61 1.92
CA GLU A 95 -0.52 -19.66 0.53
C GLU A 95 -0.30 -21.04 -0.10
N LYS A 96 0.88 -21.64 0.08
CA LYS A 96 1.17 -23.00 -0.43
C LYS A 96 0.17 -24.04 0.08
N PHE A 97 -0.24 -23.94 1.33
CA PHE A 97 -1.25 -24.84 1.88
C PHE A 97 -2.62 -24.63 1.22
N HIS A 98 -3.03 -23.37 1.06
CA HIS A 98 -4.32 -23.04 0.45
C HIS A 98 -4.34 -23.39 -1.04
N ALA A 99 -3.32 -23.04 -1.81
CA ALA A 99 -3.20 -23.37 -3.23
C ALA A 99 -3.21 -24.89 -3.50
N GLY A 100 -2.74 -25.70 -2.55
CA GLY A 100 -2.74 -27.17 -2.65
C GLY A 100 -4.07 -27.87 -2.33
N LYS A 101 -5.05 -27.17 -1.74
CA LYS A 101 -6.33 -27.77 -1.31
C LYS A 101 -7.58 -27.02 -1.75
N ALA A 102 -7.41 -25.76 -2.11
CA ALA A 102 -8.45 -24.79 -2.31
C ALA A 102 -8.05 -24.01 -3.57
N SER A 103 -9.01 -23.65 -4.42
CA SER A 103 -8.67 -22.90 -5.64
C SER A 103 -7.90 -21.62 -5.26
N GLU A 104 -7.14 -21.06 -6.19
CA GLU A 104 -6.46 -19.75 -6.03
C GLU A 104 -7.42 -18.66 -5.48
N GLU A 105 -8.72 -18.83 -5.74
CA GLU A 105 -9.83 -18.00 -5.24
C GLU A 105 -10.09 -18.10 -3.74
N ASP A 106 -9.74 -19.21 -3.10
CA ASP A 106 -9.96 -19.42 -1.66
C ASP A 106 -8.88 -18.73 -0.81
N PHE A 107 -7.64 -18.60 -1.31
CA PHE A 107 -6.63 -17.76 -0.68
C PHE A 107 -6.95 -16.28 -0.86
N LYS A 108 -7.49 -15.86 -2.01
CA LYS A 108 -8.01 -14.48 -2.21
C LYS A 108 -9.13 -14.10 -1.24
N LYS A 109 -9.77 -15.06 -0.56
CA LYS A 109 -10.77 -14.81 0.48
C LYS A 109 -10.16 -14.59 1.87
N VAL A 110 -8.89 -14.94 2.08
CA VAL A 110 -8.17 -14.64 3.31
C VAL A 110 -7.95 -13.13 3.35
N ARG A 111 -8.64 -12.45 4.25
CA ARG A 111 -8.52 -11.00 4.41
C ARG A 111 -7.28 -10.70 5.25
N GLY A 112 -6.46 -9.75 4.80
CA GLY A 112 -5.38 -9.17 5.60
C GLY A 112 -5.72 -7.76 6.06
N ILE A 113 -5.35 -7.42 7.30
CA ILE A 113 -5.43 -6.06 7.84
C ILE A 113 -4.03 -5.64 8.25
N VAL A 114 -3.64 -4.41 7.92
CA VAL A 114 -2.38 -3.81 8.37
C VAL A 114 -2.61 -3.21 9.76
N GLU A 115 -1.93 -3.77 10.76
CA GLU A 115 -2.09 -3.38 12.17
C GLU A 115 -0.95 -2.47 12.60
N ALA A 116 -0.98 -1.22 12.14
CA ALA A 116 0.00 -0.19 12.49
C ALA A 116 -0.67 1.05 13.10
N GLY A 117 -1.53 0.82 14.10
CA GLY A 117 -2.32 1.89 14.73
C GLY A 117 -1.45 2.90 15.48
N GLU A 118 -0.41 2.43 16.17
CA GLU A 118 0.53 3.31 16.88
C GLU A 118 1.36 4.17 15.91
N PHE A 119 1.76 3.61 14.76
CA PHE A 119 2.42 4.37 13.71
C PHE A 119 1.55 5.53 13.21
N VAL A 120 0.26 5.28 12.94
CA VAL A 120 -0.70 6.34 12.57
C VAL A 120 -0.82 7.39 13.68
N ALA A 121 -0.85 6.96 14.94
CA ALA A 121 -0.99 7.87 16.08
C ALA A 121 0.21 8.81 16.21
N ASN A 122 1.43 8.29 16.05
CA ASN A 122 2.67 9.03 16.25
C ASN A 122 3.09 9.85 15.01
N TYR A 123 3.03 9.26 13.81
CA TYR A 123 3.56 9.87 12.59
C TYR A 123 2.49 10.55 11.73
N LYS A 124 1.21 10.29 11.99
CA LYS A 124 0.08 10.81 11.18
C LYS A 124 0.14 10.40 9.70
N GLU A 125 0.82 9.29 9.42
CA GLU A 125 1.00 8.76 8.07
C GLU A 125 0.19 7.48 7.84
N ALA A 126 -0.14 7.20 6.58
CA ALA A 126 -0.93 6.05 6.19
C ALA A 126 -0.06 4.78 6.07
N PRO A 127 -0.23 3.76 6.92
CA PRO A 127 0.64 2.57 6.92
C PRO A 127 0.39 1.65 5.72
N HIS A 128 -0.75 1.81 5.05
CA HIS A 128 -1.15 1.00 3.90
C HIS A 128 -0.16 1.12 2.73
N LEU A 129 0.45 2.29 2.51
CA LEU A 129 1.39 2.48 1.42
C LEU A 129 2.67 1.65 1.62
N TYR A 130 3.18 1.58 2.86
CA TYR A 130 4.30 0.74 3.22
C TYR A 130 4.00 -0.74 2.97
N ALA A 131 2.82 -1.20 3.37
CA ALA A 131 2.39 -2.58 3.13
C ALA A 131 2.30 -2.90 1.63
N LEU A 132 1.71 -2.01 0.83
CA LEU A 132 1.62 -2.18 -0.63
C LEU A 132 2.99 -2.23 -1.29
N SER A 133 3.90 -1.35 -0.90
CA SER A 133 5.28 -1.35 -1.40
C SER A 133 6.05 -2.60 -0.97
N TYR A 134 5.96 -2.99 0.31
CA TYR A 134 6.65 -4.17 0.82
C TYR A 134 6.17 -5.44 0.13
N LEU A 135 4.87 -5.61 -0.08
CA LEU A 135 4.28 -6.76 -0.76
C LEU A 135 4.47 -6.73 -2.29
N GLY A 136 5.05 -5.68 -2.85
CA GLY A 136 5.26 -5.56 -4.29
C GLY A 136 3.95 -5.41 -5.06
N SER A 137 2.98 -4.69 -4.50
CA SER A 137 1.68 -4.48 -5.13
C SER A 137 1.81 -3.59 -6.37
N PRO A 138 1.18 -3.96 -7.50
CA PRO A 138 1.14 -3.10 -8.68
C PRO A 138 0.31 -1.84 -8.40
N LEU A 139 0.66 -0.74 -9.05
CA LEU A 139 -0.11 0.51 -8.93
C LEU A 139 -1.46 0.40 -9.65
N TYR A 140 -1.49 -0.34 -10.75
CA TYR A 140 -2.67 -0.55 -11.58
C TYR A 140 -3.23 -1.97 -11.46
N SER A 141 -4.53 -2.10 -11.73
CA SER A 141 -5.26 -3.36 -11.61
C SER A 141 -4.91 -4.40 -12.67
N ASP A 142 -4.23 -4.00 -13.75
CA ASP A 142 -3.75 -4.89 -14.81
C ASP A 142 -2.52 -5.71 -14.39
N GLY A 143 -1.96 -5.42 -13.21
CA GLY A 143 -0.78 -6.10 -12.69
C GLY A 143 0.53 -5.69 -13.37
N ALA A 144 0.47 -4.73 -14.29
CA ALA A 144 1.65 -4.20 -14.95
C ALA A 144 2.34 -3.14 -14.09
N ALA A 145 3.64 -2.97 -14.31
CA ALA A 145 4.41 -1.88 -13.72
C ALA A 145 3.76 -0.52 -14.10
N PRO A 146 3.89 0.52 -13.26
CA PRO A 146 4.76 0.63 -12.07
C PRO A 146 4.17 -0.02 -10.81
N TYR A 147 5.05 -0.36 -9.86
CA TYR A 147 4.69 -0.85 -8.53
C TYR A 147 4.69 0.26 -7.49
N TRP A 148 3.96 0.07 -6.38
CA TRP A 148 3.94 1.03 -5.26
C TRP A 148 5.32 1.31 -4.66
N GLN A 149 6.27 0.38 -4.78
CA GLN A 149 7.65 0.63 -4.33
C GLN A 149 8.35 1.72 -5.17
N GLN A 150 7.99 1.86 -6.44
CA GLN A 150 8.62 2.79 -7.38
C GLN A 150 7.94 4.16 -7.37
N SER A 151 6.73 4.27 -6.82
CA SER A 151 5.94 5.50 -6.85
C SER A 151 6.35 6.54 -5.80
N TRP A 152 7.06 6.15 -4.73
CA TRP A 152 7.41 7.06 -3.62
C TRP A 152 8.21 8.29 -4.07
N ASP A 153 9.24 8.08 -4.89
CA ASP A 153 10.12 9.16 -5.39
C ASP A 153 9.74 9.63 -6.80
N THR A 154 8.64 9.12 -7.35
CA THR A 154 8.14 9.58 -8.64
C THR A 154 7.41 10.90 -8.46
N PHE A 155 8.18 11.99 -8.40
CA PHE A 155 7.62 13.33 -8.51
C PHE A 155 7.05 13.51 -9.91
N GLY A 156 5.73 13.66 -10.00
CA GLY A 156 5.06 14.02 -11.23
C GLY A 156 5.62 15.34 -11.71
N SER A 157 6.48 15.29 -12.72
CA SER A 157 6.84 16.47 -13.47
C SER A 157 5.56 16.94 -14.13
N TYR A 158 4.94 17.98 -13.57
CA TYR A 158 3.76 18.65 -14.11
C TYR A 158 4.16 19.39 -15.41
N PHE A 159 4.74 18.68 -16.38
CA PHE A 159 4.83 19.10 -17.78
C PHE A 159 3.45 19.00 -18.46
N GLY A 160 2.42 19.48 -17.77
CA GLY A 160 1.07 19.69 -18.28
C GLY A 160 0.95 21.01 -19.02
N GLY A 161 1.96 21.38 -19.80
CA GLY A 161 1.86 22.41 -20.82
C GLY A 161 1.64 21.71 -22.16
N TYR A 162 0.91 22.34 -23.09
CA TYR A 162 0.61 21.77 -24.41
C TYR A 162 1.84 21.41 -25.27
N GLY A 163 3.08 21.53 -24.77
CA GLY A 163 4.29 21.39 -25.58
C GLY A 163 4.28 22.34 -26.79
N GLU A 164 5.19 22.14 -27.74
CA GLU A 164 5.24 22.90 -29.01
C GLU A 164 4.14 22.45 -30.00
N LEU A 165 2.98 21.97 -29.54
CA LEU A 165 1.86 21.60 -30.43
C LEU A 165 1.24 22.81 -31.14
N LEU A 166 1.43 24.00 -30.60
CA LEU A 166 0.88 25.24 -31.16
C LEU A 166 1.88 25.86 -32.14
N PRO A 167 1.43 26.46 -33.25
CA PRO A 167 2.33 27.13 -34.19
C PRO A 167 3.16 28.23 -33.50
N GLN A 168 4.40 28.45 -33.93
CA GLN A 168 5.31 29.48 -33.37
C GLN A 168 4.64 30.85 -33.16
N LYS A 169 3.77 31.24 -34.10
CA LYS A 169 2.99 32.49 -34.06
C LYS A 169 2.10 32.63 -32.81
N TYR A 170 1.63 31.51 -32.24
CA TYR A 170 0.86 31.50 -30.99
C TYR A 170 1.75 31.87 -29.81
N PHE A 171 2.96 31.30 -29.75
CA PHE A 171 3.95 31.58 -28.70
C PHE A 171 4.44 33.04 -28.76
N ASP A 172 4.65 33.59 -29.96
CA ASP A 172 5.07 34.98 -30.15
C ASP A 172 3.98 35.99 -29.70
N LEU A 173 2.70 35.65 -29.89
CA LEU A 173 1.58 36.50 -29.48
C LEU A 173 1.28 36.38 -27.98
N TYR A 174 1.10 35.15 -27.49
CA TYR A 174 0.49 34.87 -26.18
C TYR A 174 1.47 34.28 -25.15
N GLY A 175 2.67 33.89 -25.57
CA GLY A 175 3.60 33.15 -24.71
C GLY A 175 3.29 31.65 -24.61
N ALA A 176 4.21 30.89 -24.01
CA ALA A 176 3.97 29.48 -23.72
C ALA A 176 2.91 29.33 -22.61
N PRO A 177 1.85 28.52 -22.81
CA PRO A 177 0.83 28.32 -21.79
C PRO A 177 1.38 27.49 -20.62
N GLY A 178 1.12 27.95 -19.40
CA GLY A 178 1.41 27.23 -18.16
C GLY A 178 2.65 27.73 -17.39
N PHE A 179 3.15 26.88 -16.50
CA PHE A 179 4.28 27.16 -15.59
C PHE A 179 5.63 27.37 -16.32
N SER A 180 5.66 27.19 -17.64
CA SER A 180 6.85 27.37 -18.49
C SER A 180 7.39 28.81 -18.53
N GLN A 181 6.58 29.80 -18.18
CA GLN A 181 7.01 31.20 -18.08
C GLN A 181 7.33 31.68 -16.65
N LEU A 182 7.17 30.81 -15.65
CA LEU A 182 7.55 31.20 -14.30
C LEU A 182 9.07 31.29 -14.21
N PRO A 183 9.59 32.29 -13.49
CA PRO A 183 11.00 32.30 -13.10
C PRO A 183 11.34 30.99 -12.39
N ALA A 184 12.58 30.52 -12.53
CA ALA A 184 13.07 29.33 -11.84
C ALA A 184 12.83 29.39 -10.31
N THR A 185 12.75 30.60 -9.73
CA THR A 185 12.45 30.82 -8.31
C THR A 185 11.03 30.47 -7.89
N LEU A 186 10.08 30.37 -8.82
CA LEU A 186 8.68 29.98 -8.59
C LEU A 186 8.35 28.59 -9.17
N GLY A 187 9.37 27.78 -9.47
CA GLY A 187 9.21 26.41 -9.98
C GLY A 187 8.97 26.29 -11.48
N GLY A 188 9.29 27.32 -12.26
CA GLY A 188 9.27 27.22 -13.73
C GLY A 188 10.53 26.56 -14.29
N SER A 189 10.37 25.75 -15.34
CA SER A 189 11.45 25.03 -16.02
C SER A 189 12.13 25.82 -17.15
N GLY A 190 11.70 27.06 -17.37
CA GLY A 190 12.28 27.93 -18.40
C GLY A 190 13.58 28.56 -17.94
N SER A 191 14.68 28.27 -18.64
CA SER A 191 15.79 29.23 -18.72
C SER A 191 15.17 30.52 -19.24
N GLY A 192 15.25 31.61 -18.49
CA GLY A 192 14.54 32.87 -18.75
C GLY A 192 14.81 33.44 -20.14
N GLY A 193 14.11 32.91 -21.13
CA GLY A 193 14.12 33.38 -22.51
C GLY A 193 13.28 34.64 -22.57
N GLY A 194 13.84 35.68 -23.20
CA GLY A 194 13.26 37.02 -23.29
C GLY A 194 11.94 37.14 -24.04
N ASP A 195 11.28 36.03 -24.40
CA ASP A 195 10.08 36.02 -25.23
C ASP A 195 8.82 36.00 -24.35
N LYS A 196 8.61 37.11 -23.63
CA LYS A 196 7.26 37.48 -23.17
C LYS A 196 6.47 37.91 -24.41
N GLY A 197 5.44 37.14 -24.76
CA GLY A 197 4.58 37.43 -25.91
C GLY A 197 4.08 38.88 -25.88
N ARG A 198 3.87 39.48 -27.06
CA ARG A 198 3.56 40.91 -27.21
C ARG A 198 2.33 41.40 -26.40
N PHE A 199 1.42 40.51 -26.04
CA PHE A 199 0.25 40.84 -25.20
C PHE A 199 0.49 40.69 -23.69
N ALA A 200 1.57 40.02 -23.27
CA ALA A 200 1.96 39.86 -21.86
C ALA A 200 2.80 41.04 -21.33
N SER A 201 3.23 41.97 -22.19
CA SER A 201 4.05 43.14 -21.83
C SER A 201 3.26 44.42 -21.52
N GLY A 202 1.93 44.33 -21.39
CA GLY A 202 1.07 45.49 -21.11
C GLY A 202 1.13 45.93 -19.65
N GLY A 203 2.03 46.86 -19.31
CA GLY A 203 1.95 47.61 -18.05
C GLY A 203 3.25 48.14 -17.45
N GLN A 204 4.04 48.94 -18.18
CA GLN A 204 4.90 49.94 -17.54
C GLN A 204 4.38 51.32 -17.93
N GLY A 205 3.47 51.84 -17.12
CA GLY A 205 3.11 53.25 -17.16
C GLY A 205 4.35 54.09 -16.89
N LYS A 206 4.65 55.03 -17.79
CA LYS A 206 5.63 56.09 -17.55
C LYS A 206 5.21 56.85 -16.29
N LEU A 207 6.01 56.74 -15.23
CA LEU A 207 6.05 57.77 -14.20
C LEU A 207 6.55 59.04 -14.88
N ILE A 208 5.73 60.08 -14.80
CA ILE A 208 6.05 61.43 -15.24
C ILE A 208 6.84 62.02 -14.06
N ASP A 209 8.14 62.25 -14.24
CA ASP A 209 8.95 62.96 -13.25
C ASP A 209 8.52 64.44 -13.23
N GLU A 210 8.00 64.89 -12.10
CA GLU A 210 7.97 66.30 -11.69
C GLU A 210 9.37 66.69 -11.21
N GLU A 211 10.08 67.54 -11.97
CA GLU A 211 10.92 68.63 -11.44
C GLU A 211 11.55 69.44 -12.59
N THR A 212 10.91 70.55 -12.97
CA THR A 212 11.45 71.92 -13.16
C THR A 212 10.49 72.81 -13.97
#